data_AF-A0A812NU09-F1
#
_entry.id   AF-A0A812NU09-F1
#
_cell.length_a   1.000
_cell.length_b   1.000
_cell.length_c   1.000
_cell.angle_alpha   90.00
_cell.angle_beta   90.00
_cell.angle_gamma   90.00
#
_symmetry.space_group_name_H-M   'P 1'
#
loop_
_entity.id
_entity.type
_entity.pdbx_description
1 polymer ?
#
loop_
_entity_poly.entity_id
_entity_poly.type
_entity_poly.pdbx_seq_one_letter_code
_entity_poly.pdbx_strand_id
1 'polypeptide(L)'
;MKLHTVGFCGVDDSVNLLLLRNLADPQLPGAKLRLAAHLCGQDCLRQCFSGVVESQGYIEYVRSGRALAGDVAHISGLHALLGFGRAQLNPTKANQASDWQPETAARGLRELAAALPSVEFILQVNEETQELFRALFHSEPAPPNLAVLLDASCGLGVAPGSWTAPPKVVRRFGFAGGLGPDSVLQQLEGMAAACQEHHRDASVWVDMESRIRSKSVTGADVFDLTLIRQVAELVLKSGWLLRSSL
;
A
#
# COMPACT_ATOMS: atom_id res chain seq x y z
N MET A 1 -3.72 16.14 9.92
CA MET A 1 -3.77 15.00 8.99
C MET A 1 -5.19 14.42 8.95
N LYS A 2 -5.67 13.99 7.78
CA LYS A 2 -6.86 13.13 7.62
C LYS A 2 -6.51 12.02 6.62
N LEU A 3 -7.03 10.83 6.84
CA LEU A 3 -6.82 9.69 5.95
C LEU A 3 -7.74 9.79 4.75
N HIS A 4 -7.19 9.62 3.56
CA HIS A 4 -7.97 9.44 2.34
C HIS A 4 -8.43 8.00 2.18
N THR A 5 -7.66 7.06 2.73
CA THR A 5 -7.83 5.63 2.54
C THR A 5 -7.35 4.85 3.77
N VAL A 6 -8.03 3.75 4.07
CA VAL A 6 -7.52 2.66 4.93
C VAL A 6 -7.27 1.46 4.03
N GLY A 7 -6.03 0.97 4.03
CA GLY A 7 -5.54 -0.19 3.29
C GLY A 7 -5.48 -1.44 4.17
N PHE A 8 -5.90 -2.57 3.60
CA PHE A 8 -5.66 -3.89 4.17
C PHE A 8 -4.98 -4.73 3.10
N CYS A 9 -3.74 -5.11 3.38
CA CYS A 9 -2.88 -5.94 2.55
C CYS A 9 -2.88 -7.40 3.01
N GLY A 10 -2.56 -8.31 2.10
CA GLY A 10 -2.44 -9.74 2.44
C GLY A 10 -3.72 -10.54 2.24
N VAL A 11 -4.68 -10.06 1.44
CA VAL A 11 -5.84 -10.89 1.04
C VAL A 11 -5.33 -12.11 0.26
N ASP A 12 -5.73 -13.30 0.69
CA ASP A 12 -5.38 -14.59 0.07
C ASP A 12 -6.62 -15.50 -0.06
N ASP A 13 -6.39 -16.79 -0.37
CA ASP A 13 -7.43 -17.81 -0.56
C ASP A 13 -8.18 -18.18 0.73
N SER A 14 -7.76 -17.66 1.89
CA SER A 14 -8.51 -17.83 3.14
C SER A 14 -9.81 -17.01 3.19
N VAL A 15 -10.04 -16.11 2.23
CA VAL A 15 -11.15 -15.15 2.23
C VAL A 15 -12.18 -15.45 1.16
N ASN A 16 -13.45 -15.47 1.54
CA ASN A 16 -14.54 -15.43 0.57
C ASN A 16 -14.68 -14.03 -0.04
N LEU A 17 -14.45 -13.91 -1.35
CA LEU A 17 -14.51 -12.63 -2.09
C LEU A 17 -15.87 -11.91 -1.99
N LEU A 18 -16.98 -12.62 -1.80
CA LEU A 18 -18.30 -11.99 -1.58
C LEU A 18 -18.38 -11.31 -0.21
N LEU A 19 -17.81 -11.93 0.83
CA LEU A 19 -17.73 -11.32 2.15
C LEU A 19 -16.82 -10.09 2.14
N LEU A 20 -15.73 -10.18 1.38
CA LEU A 20 -14.80 -9.09 1.17
C LEU A 20 -15.46 -7.90 0.44
N ARG A 21 -16.27 -8.18 -0.60
CA ARG A 21 -17.06 -7.16 -1.30
C ARG A 21 -18.04 -6.44 -0.36
N ASN A 22 -18.67 -7.15 0.56
CA ASN A 22 -19.58 -6.55 1.54
C ASN A 22 -18.86 -5.65 2.57
N LEU A 23 -17.55 -5.82 2.78
CA LEU A 23 -16.75 -4.91 3.60
C LEU A 23 -16.40 -3.61 2.88
N ALA A 24 -16.34 -3.66 1.55
CA ALA A 24 -16.18 -2.50 0.70
C ALA A 24 -17.52 -1.80 0.39
N ASP A 25 -18.64 -2.26 0.97
CA ASP A 25 -19.97 -1.75 0.69
C ASP A 25 -20.13 -0.29 1.19
N PRO A 26 -20.59 0.64 0.33
CA PRO A 26 -20.73 2.08 0.62
C PRO A 26 -21.71 2.46 1.74
N GLN A 27 -22.37 1.51 2.42
CA GLN A 27 -23.20 1.83 3.60
C GLN A 27 -22.42 2.39 4.80
N LEU A 28 -21.08 2.42 4.74
CA LEU A 28 -20.23 3.23 5.62
C LEU A 28 -20.11 4.65 5.03
N PRO A 29 -20.88 5.66 5.51
CA PRO A 29 -20.97 6.95 4.84
C PRO A 29 -19.62 7.68 4.91
N GLY A 30 -19.00 7.90 3.75
CA GLY A 30 -17.83 8.77 3.58
C GLY A 30 -16.45 8.10 3.70
N ALA A 31 -16.36 6.78 3.84
CA ALA A 31 -15.07 6.06 3.85
C ALA A 31 -14.82 5.29 2.56
N LYS A 32 -13.69 5.58 1.88
CA LYS A 32 -13.14 4.68 0.86
C LYS A 32 -12.24 3.67 1.56
N LEU A 33 -12.83 2.59 2.07
CA LEU A 33 -12.05 1.40 2.45
C LEU A 33 -11.44 0.85 1.17
N ARG A 34 -10.11 0.75 1.12
CA ARG A 34 -9.42 0.11 0.00
C ARG A 34 -8.85 -1.21 0.50
N LEU A 35 -9.15 -2.24 -0.25
CA LEU A 35 -8.59 -3.56 -0.04
C LEU A 35 -7.47 -3.73 -1.05
N ALA A 36 -6.30 -4.12 -0.57
CA ALA A 36 -5.15 -4.45 -1.38
C ALA A 36 -4.93 -5.95 -1.30
N ALA A 37 -5.05 -6.64 -2.42
CA ALA A 37 -4.68 -8.04 -2.48
C ALA A 37 -3.16 -8.15 -2.60
N HIS A 38 -2.52 -8.97 -1.77
CA HIS A 38 -1.10 -9.24 -1.89
C HIS A 38 -0.92 -10.30 -2.97
N LEU A 39 -0.75 -9.86 -4.21
CA LEU A 39 -0.43 -10.76 -5.31
C LEU A 39 1.10 -10.94 -5.37
N CYS A 40 1.65 -11.76 -4.46
CA CYS A 40 3.03 -12.24 -4.58
C CYS A 40 3.03 -13.71 -5.03
N GLY A 41 3.51 -13.98 -6.24
CA GLY A 41 3.69 -15.35 -6.74
C GLY A 41 2.69 -15.76 -7.83
N GLN A 42 3.08 -16.76 -8.63
CA GLN A 42 2.34 -17.20 -9.82
C GLN A 42 0.97 -17.82 -9.51
N ASP A 43 0.76 -18.33 -8.29
CA ASP A 43 -0.42 -19.14 -7.96
C ASP A 43 -1.64 -18.33 -7.48
N CYS A 44 -1.44 -17.14 -6.87
CA CYS A 44 -2.54 -16.26 -6.46
C CYS A 44 -3.34 -15.70 -7.65
N LEU A 45 -2.71 -15.62 -8.84
CA LEU A 45 -3.27 -15.06 -10.06
C LEU A 45 -4.40 -15.89 -10.69
N ARG A 46 -4.57 -17.17 -10.31
CA ARG A 46 -5.61 -18.02 -10.93
C ARG A 46 -6.93 -18.02 -10.16
N GLN A 47 -6.91 -17.85 -8.84
CA GLN A 47 -8.10 -18.00 -8.02
C GLN A 47 -8.86 -16.69 -7.78
N CYS A 48 -8.15 -15.55 -7.65
CA CYS A 48 -8.79 -14.26 -7.38
C CYS A 48 -9.58 -13.69 -8.58
N PHE A 49 -9.29 -14.13 -9.81
CA PHE A 49 -9.79 -13.51 -11.05
C PHE A 49 -11.08 -14.13 -11.61
N SER A 50 -11.72 -15.07 -10.90
CA SER A 50 -13.02 -15.63 -11.32
C SER A 50 -14.24 -14.83 -10.80
N GLY A 51 -14.03 -13.85 -9.91
CA GLY A 51 -15.09 -12.98 -9.37
C GLY A 51 -14.69 -11.51 -9.44
N VAL A 52 -15.25 -10.77 -10.40
CA VAL A 52 -15.04 -9.33 -10.56
C VAL A 52 -15.50 -8.59 -9.29
N VAL A 53 -14.54 -8.07 -8.52
CA VAL A 53 -14.80 -7.01 -7.54
C VAL A 53 -14.36 -5.72 -8.22
N GLU A 54 -15.30 -4.86 -8.62
CA GLU A 54 -14.96 -3.49 -9.02
C GLU A 54 -14.51 -2.73 -7.76
N SER A 55 -13.24 -2.86 -7.39
CA SER A 55 -12.60 -1.97 -6.43
C SER A 55 -11.57 -1.12 -7.16
N GLN A 56 -11.76 0.20 -7.11
CA GLN A 56 -10.77 1.16 -7.58
C GLN A 56 -9.53 1.09 -6.67
N GLY A 57 -8.59 0.19 -6.96
CA GLY A 57 -7.26 0.23 -6.35
C GLY A 57 -6.62 -1.10 -5.94
N TYR A 58 -6.69 -2.12 -6.78
CA TYR A 58 -5.80 -3.29 -6.63
C TYR A 58 -4.33 -2.87 -6.63
N ILE A 59 -3.57 -3.38 -5.65
CA ILE A 59 -2.11 -3.24 -5.55
C ILE A 59 -1.49 -4.57 -6.01
N GLU A 60 -0.66 -4.55 -7.05
CA GLU A 60 0.18 -5.70 -7.42
C GLU A 60 1.56 -5.57 -6.75
N TYR A 61 2.07 -6.66 -6.18
CA TYR A 61 3.47 -6.75 -5.75
C TYR A 61 4.32 -7.16 -6.94
N VAL A 62 4.82 -6.16 -7.67
CA VAL A 62 5.58 -6.43 -8.87
C VAL A 62 6.98 -6.85 -8.49
N ARG A 63 7.50 -7.90 -9.16
CA ARG A 63 8.93 -8.28 -9.08
C ARG A 63 9.78 -7.05 -9.32
N SER A 64 10.35 -6.52 -8.24
CA SER A 64 10.91 -5.17 -8.27
C SER A 64 12.04 -5.08 -9.29
N GLY A 65 12.83 -6.13 -9.52
CA GLY A 65 13.90 -6.13 -10.52
C GLY A 65 13.48 -5.68 -11.93
N ARG A 66 12.37 -6.18 -12.49
CA ARG A 66 11.91 -5.77 -13.83
C ARG A 66 11.35 -4.35 -13.84
N ALA A 67 10.64 -3.98 -12.77
CA ALA A 67 10.10 -2.64 -12.64
C ALA A 67 11.22 -1.59 -12.48
N LEU A 68 12.20 -1.87 -11.62
CA LEU A 68 13.39 -1.03 -11.44
C LEU A 68 14.23 -0.94 -12.72
N ALA A 69 14.25 -1.99 -13.54
CA ALA A 69 14.93 -1.97 -14.84
C ALA A 69 14.17 -1.20 -15.94
N GLY A 70 12.95 -0.70 -15.68
CA GLY A 70 12.16 0.02 -16.68
C GLY A 70 11.55 -0.88 -17.76
N ASP A 71 11.27 -2.16 -17.45
CA ASP A 71 10.67 -3.11 -18.41
C ASP A 71 9.18 -2.80 -18.68
N VAL A 72 8.92 -1.72 -19.42
CA VAL A 72 7.57 -1.21 -19.74
C VAL A 72 6.71 -2.29 -20.40
N ALA A 73 7.28 -3.09 -21.30
CA ALA A 73 6.55 -4.13 -22.02
C ALA A 73 5.99 -5.18 -21.05
N HIS A 74 6.80 -5.65 -20.10
CA HIS A 74 6.37 -6.62 -19.11
C HIS A 74 5.30 -6.06 -18.18
N ILE A 75 5.52 -4.87 -17.62
CA ILE A 75 4.60 -4.27 -16.64
C ILE A 75 3.28 -3.88 -17.30
N SER A 76 3.31 -3.36 -18.53
CA SER A 76 2.10 -3.06 -19.29
C SER A 76 1.33 -4.32 -19.65
N GLY A 77 2.01 -5.43 -19.96
CA GLY A 77 1.38 -6.73 -20.17
C GLY A 77 0.69 -7.26 -18.93
N LEU A 78 1.32 -7.13 -17.75
CA LEU A 78 0.69 -7.48 -16.47
C LEU A 78 -0.51 -6.58 -16.18
N HIS A 79 -0.39 -5.27 -16.41
CA HIS A 79 -1.51 -4.34 -16.23
C HIS A 79 -2.68 -4.67 -17.17
N ALA A 80 -2.41 -4.99 -18.43
CA ALA A 80 -3.44 -5.38 -19.39
C ALA A 80 -4.13 -6.69 -19.00
N LEU A 81 -3.40 -7.63 -18.40
CA LEU A 81 -3.94 -8.92 -17.97
C LEU A 81 -4.75 -8.82 -16.67
N LEU A 82 -4.26 -8.04 -15.70
CA LEU A 82 -4.76 -8.03 -14.32
C LEU A 82 -5.60 -6.80 -13.98
N GLY A 83 -5.47 -5.71 -14.75
CA GLY A 83 -6.22 -4.47 -14.56
C GLY A 83 -5.89 -3.72 -13.26
N PHE A 84 -4.71 -3.93 -12.65
CA PHE A 84 -4.36 -3.27 -11.40
C PHE A 84 -4.22 -1.75 -11.58
N GLY A 85 -4.72 -0.99 -10.60
CA GLY A 85 -4.60 0.49 -10.60
C GLY A 85 -3.38 1.00 -9.83
N ARG A 86 -2.75 0.13 -9.03
CA ARG A 86 -1.59 0.45 -8.21
C ARG A 86 -0.59 -0.70 -8.26
N ALA A 87 0.69 -0.40 -8.17
CA ALA A 87 1.77 -1.38 -8.10
C ALA A 87 2.72 -0.98 -6.97
N GLN A 88 2.94 -1.88 -6.01
CA GLN A 88 3.87 -1.65 -4.91
C GLN A 88 5.20 -2.35 -5.18
N LEU A 89 6.28 -1.65 -4.85
CA LEU A 89 7.65 -2.03 -5.07
C LEU A 89 8.37 -2.06 -3.72
N ASN A 90 8.83 -3.25 -3.33
CA ASN A 90 9.55 -3.47 -2.09
C ASN A 90 10.97 -4.01 -2.37
N PRO A 91 11.87 -3.21 -2.97
CA PRO A 91 13.17 -3.69 -3.40
C PRO A 91 14.17 -3.82 -2.23
N THR A 92 13.91 -4.79 -1.35
CA THR A 92 14.72 -5.11 -0.18
C THR A 92 15.31 -6.51 -0.28
N LYS A 93 16.32 -6.80 0.55
CA LYS A 93 16.90 -8.15 0.69
C LYS A 93 15.86 -9.19 1.09
N ALA A 94 14.95 -8.84 2.00
CA ALA A 94 13.86 -9.72 2.43
C ALA A 94 12.98 -10.18 1.25
N ASN A 95 12.86 -9.35 0.22
CA ASN A 95 12.10 -9.65 -1.00
C ASN A 95 12.98 -10.10 -2.18
N GLN A 96 14.22 -10.52 -1.91
CA GLN A 96 15.17 -10.99 -2.92
C GLN A 96 15.41 -9.97 -4.05
N ALA A 97 15.35 -8.67 -3.70
CA ALA A 97 15.40 -7.57 -4.64
C ALA A 97 16.40 -6.51 -4.17
N SER A 98 17.67 -6.90 -4.03
CA SER A 98 18.75 -6.04 -3.53
C SER A 98 19.83 -5.69 -4.56
N ASP A 99 19.78 -6.28 -5.75
CA ASP A 99 20.78 -6.06 -6.80
C ASP A 99 20.29 -5.02 -7.82
N TRP A 100 20.24 -3.76 -7.39
CA TRP A 100 19.86 -2.62 -8.20
C TRP A 100 20.72 -1.41 -7.86
N GLN A 101 20.88 -0.51 -8.84
CA GLN A 101 21.62 0.74 -8.66
C GLN A 101 20.63 1.92 -8.58
N PRO A 102 20.71 2.81 -7.59
CA PRO A 102 19.70 3.85 -7.33
C PRO A 102 19.31 4.67 -8.57
N GLU A 103 20.29 5.15 -9.33
CA GLU A 103 20.04 6.02 -10.49
C GLU A 103 19.40 5.27 -11.67
N THR A 104 19.86 4.05 -11.94
CA THR A 104 19.27 3.19 -12.97
C THR A 104 17.84 2.82 -12.59
N ALA A 105 17.62 2.44 -11.33
CA ALA A 105 16.33 2.11 -10.77
C ALA A 105 15.35 3.29 -10.81
N ALA A 106 15.82 4.49 -10.45
CA ALA A 106 15.02 5.71 -10.52
C ALA A 106 14.61 6.04 -11.96
N ARG A 107 15.53 5.88 -12.93
CA ARG A 107 15.22 6.06 -14.35
C ARG A 107 14.15 5.07 -14.84
N GLY A 108 14.32 3.79 -14.54
CA GLY A 108 13.36 2.76 -14.94
C GLY A 108 11.96 2.99 -14.35
N LEU A 109 11.88 3.40 -13.08
CA LEU A 109 10.59 3.76 -12.48
C LEU A 109 9.97 5.01 -13.07
N ARG A 110 10.76 6.01 -13.48
CA ARG A 110 10.25 7.18 -14.21
C ARG A 110 9.72 6.80 -15.59
N GLU A 111 10.41 5.91 -16.31
CA GLU A 111 9.97 5.39 -17.61
C GLU A 111 8.63 4.65 -17.48
N LEU A 112 8.48 3.80 -16.46
CA LEU A 112 7.21 3.12 -16.16
C LEU A 112 6.09 4.09 -15.79
N ALA A 113 6.38 5.04 -14.91
CA ALA A 113 5.42 6.04 -14.49
C ALA A 113 4.91 6.86 -15.68
N ALA A 114 5.78 7.20 -16.63
CA ALA A 114 5.42 7.89 -17.86
C ALA A 114 4.61 7.00 -18.83
N ALA A 115 4.98 5.73 -18.97
CA ALA A 115 4.30 4.79 -19.86
C ALA A 115 2.91 4.35 -19.36
N LEU A 116 2.71 4.34 -18.04
CA LEU A 116 1.49 3.89 -17.39
C LEU A 116 0.92 4.99 -16.46
N PRO A 117 0.46 6.12 -17.01
CA PRO A 117 0.03 7.27 -16.20
C PRO A 117 -1.23 6.99 -15.35
N SER A 118 -2.00 5.96 -15.69
CA SER A 118 -3.16 5.49 -14.93
C SER A 118 -2.80 4.59 -13.75
N VAL A 119 -1.57 4.08 -13.69
CA VAL A 119 -1.09 3.20 -12.63
C VAL A 119 -0.32 4.02 -11.60
N GLU A 120 -0.70 3.92 -10.33
CA GLU A 120 0.10 4.46 -9.23
C GLU A 120 1.21 3.49 -8.84
N PHE A 121 2.46 3.93 -8.89
CA PHE A 121 3.59 3.14 -8.39
C PHE A 121 3.96 3.59 -6.98
N ILE A 122 4.09 2.64 -6.06
CA ILE A 122 4.35 2.88 -4.64
C ILE A 122 5.70 2.30 -4.29
N LEU A 123 6.67 3.14 -3.92
CA LEU A 123 7.94 2.68 -3.38
C LEU A 123 7.84 2.51 -1.86
N GLN A 124 8.14 1.32 -1.34
CA GLN A 124 8.36 1.17 0.10
C GLN A 124 9.68 1.81 0.50
N VAL A 125 9.62 2.77 1.41
CA VAL A 125 10.76 3.53 1.92
C VAL A 125 11.17 2.99 3.30
N ASN A 126 12.42 2.56 3.37
CA ASN A 126 13.13 2.12 4.57
C ASN A 126 14.63 2.43 4.40
N GLU A 127 15.47 1.89 5.29
CA GLU A 127 16.92 2.09 5.24
C GLU A 127 17.55 1.58 3.92
N GLU A 128 17.11 0.42 3.42
CA GLU A 128 17.66 -0.18 2.19
C GLU A 128 17.29 0.61 0.93
N THR A 129 16.11 1.23 0.91
CA THR A 129 15.58 1.93 -0.27
C THR A 129 15.78 3.45 -0.23
N GLN A 130 16.50 3.95 0.78
CA GLN A 130 16.68 5.39 0.99
C GLN A 130 17.41 6.07 -0.17
N GLU A 131 18.44 5.44 -0.75
CA GLU A 131 19.16 6.01 -1.90
C GLU A 131 18.28 6.07 -3.16
N LEU A 132 17.46 5.04 -3.41
CA LEU A 132 16.48 5.05 -4.50
C LEU A 132 15.42 6.15 -4.29
N PHE A 133 14.95 6.31 -3.06
CA PHE A 133 14.05 7.41 -2.70
C PHE A 133 14.68 8.77 -3.04
N ARG A 134 15.94 9.02 -2.66
CA ARG A 134 16.62 10.29 -2.97
C ARG A 134 16.73 10.50 -4.49
N ALA A 135 17.13 9.48 -5.23
CA ALA A 135 17.25 9.52 -6.69
C ALA A 135 15.91 9.77 -7.40
N LEU A 136 14.77 9.38 -6.80
CA LEU A 136 13.44 9.60 -7.36
C LEU A 136 12.81 10.95 -7.01
N PHE A 137 13.05 11.47 -5.81
CA PHE A 137 12.25 12.59 -5.27
C PHE A 137 13.05 13.87 -5.02
N HIS A 138 14.39 13.83 -5.03
CA HIS A 138 15.23 15.02 -4.77
C HIS A 138 15.95 15.55 -6.01
N SER A 139 16.28 14.69 -6.98
CA SER A 139 17.03 15.07 -8.19
C SER A 139 16.19 15.89 -9.18
N GLU A 140 14.93 15.51 -9.36
CA GLU A 140 13.99 16.10 -10.30
C GLU A 140 12.55 15.94 -9.76
N PRO A 141 11.58 16.74 -10.24
CA PRO A 141 10.17 16.55 -9.90
C PRO A 141 9.76 15.09 -10.09
N ALA A 142 9.17 14.49 -9.06
CA ALA A 142 8.70 13.12 -9.13
C ALA A 142 7.48 13.02 -10.08
N PRO A 143 7.35 11.94 -10.87
CA PRO A 143 6.14 11.70 -11.66
C PRO A 143 4.89 11.75 -10.78
N PRO A 144 3.78 12.31 -11.28
CA PRO A 144 2.59 12.55 -10.47
C PRO A 144 1.90 11.27 -10.00
N ASN A 145 2.18 10.14 -10.64
CA ASN A 145 1.71 8.80 -10.29
C ASN A 145 2.71 7.99 -9.45
N LEU A 146 3.80 8.57 -8.93
CA LEU A 146 4.60 7.96 -7.85
C LEU A 146 4.07 8.32 -6.46
N ALA A 147 4.09 7.34 -5.56
CA ALA A 147 3.75 7.47 -4.15
C ALA A 147 4.77 6.70 -3.30
N VAL A 148 4.75 6.89 -1.98
CA VAL A 148 5.65 6.16 -1.06
C VAL A 148 4.88 5.47 0.04
N LEU A 149 5.34 4.29 0.47
CA LEU A 149 4.88 3.62 1.68
C LEU A 149 6.00 3.68 2.72
N LEU A 150 5.77 4.39 3.82
CA LEU A 150 6.69 4.47 4.94
C LEU A 150 6.51 3.23 5.82
N ASP A 151 7.42 2.27 5.69
CA ASP A 151 7.46 1.04 6.50
C ASP A 151 8.89 0.73 6.91
N ALA A 152 9.27 1.22 8.10
CA ALA A 152 10.58 0.97 8.68
C ALA A 152 10.80 -0.50 9.05
N SER A 153 9.73 -1.28 9.21
CA SER A 153 9.81 -2.71 9.57
C SER A 153 10.06 -3.62 8.37
N CYS A 154 10.06 -3.09 7.14
CA CYS A 154 10.21 -3.88 5.92
C CYS A 154 9.21 -5.04 5.81
N GLY A 155 7.96 -4.85 6.27
CA GLY A 155 6.93 -5.90 6.30
C GLY A 155 6.97 -6.82 7.52
N LEU A 156 7.86 -6.60 8.50
CA LEU A 156 7.93 -7.43 9.72
C LEU A 156 6.76 -7.19 10.68
N GLY A 157 5.91 -6.20 10.43
CA GLY A 157 4.70 -6.00 11.22
C GLY A 157 4.96 -5.44 12.62
N VAL A 158 6.03 -4.66 12.75
CA VAL A 158 6.42 -4.01 14.00
C VAL A 158 6.04 -2.53 13.92
N ALA A 159 5.21 -2.06 14.84
CA ALA A 159 4.88 -0.65 14.95
C ALA A 159 6.08 0.11 15.54
N PRO A 160 6.51 1.22 14.94
CA PRO A 160 7.61 2.01 15.48
C PRO A 160 7.17 2.74 16.76
N GLY A 161 8.13 3.00 17.65
CA GLY A 161 7.88 3.84 18.83
C GLY A 161 7.64 5.32 18.49
N SER A 162 8.06 5.75 17.29
CA SER A 162 7.85 7.09 16.76
C SER A 162 7.82 7.06 15.23
N TRP A 163 6.93 7.84 14.62
CA TRP A 163 6.85 7.97 13.16
C TRP A 163 7.79 9.06 12.65
N THR A 164 8.54 8.73 11.59
CA THR A 164 9.34 9.71 10.86
C THR A 164 8.43 10.61 10.03
N ALA A 165 8.73 11.91 10.02
CA ALA A 165 7.99 12.86 9.18
C ALA A 165 8.13 12.49 7.69
N PRO A 166 7.02 12.44 6.93
CA PRO A 166 7.09 12.22 5.49
C PRO A 166 7.86 13.36 4.79
N PRO A 167 8.66 13.07 3.76
CA PRO A 167 9.36 14.10 3.01
C PRO A 167 8.37 15.08 2.34
N LYS A 168 8.61 16.39 2.47
CA LYS A 168 7.71 17.45 1.94
C LYS A 168 7.54 17.38 0.41
N VAL A 169 8.53 16.82 -0.29
CA VAL A 169 8.50 16.63 -1.75
C VAL A 169 7.45 15.61 -2.22
N VAL A 170 7.01 14.70 -1.33
CA VAL A 170 6.04 13.66 -1.68
C VAL A 170 4.64 14.12 -1.31
N ARG A 171 3.70 14.13 -2.27
CA ARG A 171 2.29 14.50 -2.04
C ARG A 171 1.38 13.32 -1.72
N ARG A 172 1.80 12.09 -2.01
CA ARG A 172 0.98 10.88 -1.84
C ARG A 172 1.79 9.82 -1.10
N PHE A 173 1.41 9.51 0.13
CA PHE A 173 2.16 8.59 0.97
C PHE A 173 1.28 7.80 1.94
N GLY A 174 1.76 6.63 2.32
CA GLY A 174 1.13 5.76 3.30
C GLY A 174 2.06 5.44 4.46
N PHE A 175 1.46 5.00 5.56
CA PHE A 175 2.18 4.40 6.68
C PHE A 175 1.82 2.93 6.82
N ALA A 176 2.80 2.09 7.08
CA ALA A 176 2.64 0.69 7.42
C ALA A 176 3.59 0.28 8.56
N GLY A 177 3.34 -0.90 9.13
CA GLY A 177 4.11 -1.47 10.22
C GLY A 177 3.29 -1.67 11.48
N GLY A 178 2.89 -2.93 11.75
CA GLY A 178 2.30 -3.36 13.03
C GLY A 178 0.98 -2.70 13.43
N LEU A 179 0.21 -2.21 12.45
CA LEU A 179 -1.10 -1.60 12.66
C LEU A 179 -2.19 -2.67 12.77
N GLY A 180 -2.99 -2.62 13.84
CA GLY A 180 -4.15 -3.49 14.04
C GLY A 180 -5.17 -2.87 15.00
N PRO A 181 -6.24 -3.60 15.38
CA PRO A 181 -7.33 -3.05 16.20
C PRO A 181 -6.86 -2.37 17.49
N ASP A 182 -5.90 -2.98 18.18
CA ASP A 182 -5.44 -2.49 19.49
C ASP A 182 -4.51 -1.28 19.40
N SER A 183 -3.90 -1.03 18.24
CA SER A 183 -2.85 -0.01 18.07
C SER A 183 -3.24 1.13 17.13
N VAL A 184 -4.19 0.91 16.20
CA VAL A 184 -4.41 1.81 15.06
C VAL A 184 -4.67 3.26 15.48
N LEU A 185 -5.49 3.50 16.51
CA LEU A 185 -5.82 4.87 16.93
C LEU A 185 -4.61 5.62 17.52
N GLN A 186 -3.86 4.96 18.41
CA GLN A 186 -2.63 5.52 18.97
C GLN A 186 -1.58 5.79 17.88
N GLN A 187 -1.45 4.88 16.93
CA GLN A 187 -0.51 5.04 15.82
C GLN A 187 -0.92 6.19 14.89
N LEU A 188 -2.22 6.38 14.63
CA LEU A 188 -2.73 7.51 13.86
C LEU A 188 -2.45 8.86 14.51
N GLU A 189 -2.51 8.95 15.84
CA GLU A 189 -2.10 10.17 16.57
C GLU A 189 -0.61 10.46 16.36
N GLY A 190 0.24 9.44 16.47
CA GLY A 190 1.67 9.56 16.20
C GLY A 190 1.99 9.99 14.77
N MET A 191 1.31 9.39 13.78
CA MET A 191 1.43 9.77 12.37
C MET A 191 0.95 11.21 12.13
N ALA A 192 -0.13 11.62 12.79
CA ALA A 192 -0.65 12.98 12.68
C ALA A 192 0.35 14.02 13.23
N ALA A 193 1.04 13.69 14.33
CA ALA A 193 2.12 14.50 14.86
C ALA A 193 3.30 14.60 13.86
N ALA A 194 3.70 13.47 13.27
CA ALA A 194 4.75 13.44 12.25
C ALA A 194 4.40 14.24 10.98
N CYS A 195 3.11 14.38 10.68
CA CYS A 195 2.60 15.11 9.51
C CYS A 195 2.33 16.61 9.76
N GLN A 196 2.62 17.17 10.95
CA GLN A 196 2.21 18.54 11.29
C GLN A 196 2.74 19.61 10.31
N GLU A 197 3.96 19.45 9.81
CA GLU A 197 4.57 20.38 8.85
C GLU A 197 4.38 19.98 7.38
N HIS A 198 3.60 18.94 7.12
CA HIS A 198 3.38 18.46 5.76
C HIS A 198 2.26 19.23 5.06
N HIS A 199 2.17 19.05 3.75
CA HIS A 199 1.20 19.68 2.88
C HIS A 199 -0.23 19.27 3.25
N ARG A 200 -1.12 20.26 3.39
CA ARG A 200 -2.52 20.03 3.77
C ARG A 200 -3.32 19.27 2.71
N ASP A 201 -2.91 19.38 1.45
CA ASP A 201 -3.47 18.71 0.28
C ASP A 201 -2.83 17.33 0.01
N ALA A 202 -1.93 16.85 0.88
CA ALA A 202 -1.34 15.53 0.72
C ALA A 202 -2.38 14.41 0.88
N SER A 203 -2.29 13.41 -0.01
CA SER A 203 -3.07 12.18 0.09
C SER A 203 -2.37 11.20 1.02
N VAL A 204 -2.99 10.92 2.15
CA VAL A 204 -2.43 10.05 3.20
C VAL A 204 -3.26 8.78 3.36
N TRP A 205 -2.61 7.62 3.42
CA TRP A 205 -3.25 6.36 3.77
C TRP A 205 -2.50 5.61 4.87
N VAL A 206 -3.15 4.59 5.42
CA VAL A 206 -2.49 3.57 6.26
C VAL A 206 -2.68 2.21 5.63
N ASP A 207 -1.74 1.30 5.87
CA ASP A 207 -1.76 -0.05 5.32
C ASP A 207 -1.39 -1.09 6.38
N MET A 208 -2.10 -2.22 6.39
CA MET A 208 -2.05 -3.22 7.47
C MET A 208 -2.07 -4.63 6.90
N GLU A 209 -1.29 -5.54 7.49
CA GLU A 209 -1.26 -6.95 7.08
C GLU A 209 -1.18 -7.89 8.29
N SER A 210 -0.05 -7.90 9.02
CA SER A 210 0.19 -8.95 10.02
C SER A 210 -0.75 -8.92 11.23
N ARG A 211 -1.19 -7.73 11.69
CA ARG A 211 -2.06 -7.59 12.88
C ARG A 211 -3.56 -7.65 12.57
N ILE A 212 -3.91 -7.92 11.32
CA ILE A 212 -5.27 -8.23 10.87
C ILE A 212 -5.39 -9.68 10.39
N ARG A 213 -4.35 -10.50 10.64
CA ARG A 213 -4.33 -11.94 10.40
C ARG A 213 -4.52 -12.70 11.70
N SER A 214 -5.12 -13.89 11.61
CA SER A 214 -5.31 -14.80 12.74
C SER A 214 -4.93 -16.24 12.36
N LYS A 215 -4.94 -17.15 13.34
CA LYS A 215 -4.76 -18.58 13.10
C LYS A 215 -6.11 -19.26 13.05
N SER A 216 -6.34 -20.02 11.98
CA SER A 216 -7.54 -20.86 11.86
C SER A 216 -7.51 -22.01 12.90
N VAL A 217 -8.61 -22.76 12.98
CA VAL A 217 -8.69 -24.00 13.79
C VAL A 217 -7.62 -25.03 13.42
N THR A 218 -7.11 -25.00 12.18
CA THR A 218 -6.04 -25.89 11.70
C THR A 218 -4.64 -25.29 11.90
N GLY A 219 -4.54 -24.09 12.49
CA GLY A 219 -3.28 -23.35 12.64
C GLY A 219 -2.82 -22.63 11.38
N ALA A 220 -3.61 -22.64 10.30
CA ALA A 220 -3.30 -21.90 9.08
C ALA A 220 -3.39 -20.39 9.33
N ASP A 221 -2.53 -19.62 8.68
CA ASP A 221 -2.55 -18.17 8.72
C ASP A 221 -3.68 -17.66 7.81
N VAL A 222 -4.63 -16.90 8.37
CA VAL A 222 -5.82 -16.45 7.63
C VAL A 222 -6.02 -14.95 7.76
N PHE A 223 -6.55 -14.36 6.70
CA PHE A 223 -6.92 -12.96 6.65
C PHE A 223 -8.26 -12.73 7.37
N ASP A 224 -8.23 -12.06 8.53
CA ASP A 224 -9.33 -12.06 9.48
C ASP A 224 -10.30 -10.89 9.24
N LEU A 225 -11.44 -11.21 8.63
CA LEU A 225 -12.50 -10.23 8.35
C LEU A 225 -13.08 -9.57 9.62
N THR A 226 -12.98 -10.22 10.77
CA THR A 226 -13.44 -9.64 12.05
C THR A 226 -12.50 -8.53 12.49
N LEU A 227 -11.18 -8.76 12.46
CA LEU A 227 -10.18 -7.75 12.82
C LEU A 227 -10.23 -6.55 11.86
N ILE A 228 -10.47 -6.80 10.57
CA ILE A 228 -10.63 -5.75 9.56
C ILE A 228 -11.85 -4.87 9.85
N ARG A 229 -13.00 -5.49 10.17
CA ARG A 229 -14.20 -4.73 10.59
C ARG A 229 -13.93 -3.88 11.81
N GLN A 230 -13.26 -4.43 12.81
CA GLN A 230 -12.91 -3.69 14.02
C GLN A 230 -12.05 -2.45 13.69
N VAL A 231 -10.98 -2.61 12.90
CA VAL A 231 -10.15 -1.49 12.46
C VAL A 231 -10.98 -0.45 11.70
N ALA A 232 -11.75 -0.90 10.70
CA ALA A 232 -12.57 0.00 9.88
C ALA A 232 -13.52 0.83 10.75
N GLU A 233 -14.23 0.19 11.69
CA GLU A 233 -15.13 0.87 12.61
C GLU A 233 -14.41 1.85 13.55
N LEU A 234 -13.25 1.48 14.10
CA LEU A 234 -12.45 2.37 14.97
C LEU A 234 -12.02 3.64 14.22
N VAL A 235 -11.50 3.46 13.00
CA VAL A 235 -11.02 4.57 12.17
C VAL A 235 -12.17 5.46 11.68
N LEU A 236 -13.34 4.88 11.42
CA LEU A 236 -14.57 5.61 11.12
C LEU A 236 -15.07 6.44 12.30
N LYS A 237 -15.24 5.82 13.47
CA LYS A 237 -15.81 6.44 14.68
C LYS A 237 -14.91 7.55 15.23
N SER A 238 -13.59 7.41 15.09
CA SER A 238 -12.60 8.42 15.50
C SER A 238 -12.58 9.68 14.61
N GLY A 239 -13.21 9.63 13.43
CA GLY A 239 -13.23 10.75 12.49
C GLY A 239 -11.89 11.02 11.81
N TRP A 240 -10.94 10.08 11.82
CA TRP A 240 -9.66 10.21 11.13
C TRP A 240 -9.81 10.21 9.60
N LEU A 241 -10.89 9.65 9.07
CA LEU A 241 -11.17 9.61 7.64
C LEU A 241 -11.66 10.95 7.12
N LEU A 242 -11.14 11.34 5.96
CA LEU A 242 -11.64 12.46 5.18
C LEU A 242 -13.05 12.10 4.68
N ARG A 243 -14.06 12.83 5.16
CA ARG A 243 -15.41 12.70 4.61
C ARG A 243 -15.38 13.33 3.22
N SER A 244 -15.72 12.53 2.21
CA SER A 244 -16.00 13.09 0.88
C SER A 244 -17.21 14.03 1.03
N SER A 245 -17.09 15.29 0.60
CA SER A 245 -18.27 16.14 0.41
C SER A 245 -19.15 15.46 -0.64
N LEU A 246 -20.33 15.01 -0.22
CA LEU A 246 -21.38 14.50 -1.11
C LEU A 246 -21.77 15.56 -2.15
#